data_AF-A0A1V5L9A7-F1
#
_entry.id   AF-A0A1V5L9A7-F1
#
_cell.length_a   1.000
_cell.length_b   1.000
_cell.length_c   1.000
_cell.angle_alpha   90.00
_cell.angle_beta   90.00
_cell.angle_gamma   90.00
#
_symmetry.space_group_name_H-M   'P 1'
#
loop_
_entity.id
_entity.type
_entity.pdbx_description
1 polymer ?
#
loop_
_entity_poly.entity_id
_entity_poly.type
_entity_poly.pdbx_seq_one_letter_code
_entity_poly.pdbx_strand_id
1 'polypeptide(L)' 'MVSESQQLQPGEIYELTTPFLPAPLIDAVKKKGFAAWSLQEQADLYRSYFCKE' A
#
# COMPACT_ATOMS: atom_id res chain seq x y z
N MET A 1 18.16 -4.10 -15.18
CA MET A 1 17.65 -3.25 -14.09
C MET A 1 16.12 -3.23 -14.15
N VAL A 2 15.46 -4.39 -13.96
CA VAL A 2 13.98 -4.58 -14.02
C VAL A 2 13.51 -5.84 -13.27
N SER A 3 14.18 -6.27 -12.18
CA SER A 3 14.06 -7.67 -11.73
C SER A 3 13.58 -7.91 -10.30
N GLU A 4 13.27 -6.89 -9.48
CA GLU A 4 12.90 -7.11 -8.07
C GLU A 4 11.45 -6.75 -7.71
N SER A 5 10.69 -6.11 -8.61
CA SER A 5 9.30 -5.68 -8.33
C SER A 5 8.22 -6.68 -8.77
N GLN A 6 8.59 -7.87 -9.24
CA GLN A 6 7.66 -8.91 -9.75
C GLN A 6 7.43 -10.07 -8.77
N GLN A 7 7.98 -10.03 -7.56
CA GLN A 7 7.96 -11.15 -6.62
C GLN A 7 7.10 -10.94 -5.37
N LEU A 8 6.09 -10.07 -5.40
CA LEU A 8 5.10 -10.05 -4.31
C LEU A 8 4.17 -11.27 -4.47
N GLN A 9 4.41 -12.27 -3.63
CA GLN A 9 3.62 -13.48 -3.49
C GLN A 9 2.22 -13.14 -2.96
N PRO A 10 1.18 -13.89 -3.37
CA PRO A 10 -0.14 -13.77 -2.76
C PRO A 10 -0.03 -14.00 -1.24
N GLY A 11 -0.49 -13.03 -0.45
CA GLY A 11 -0.33 -13.00 1.01
C GLY A 11 0.74 -12.04 1.54
N GLU A 12 1.55 -11.42 0.69
CA GLU A 12 2.47 -10.35 1.12
C GLU A 12 1.74 -9.03 1.27
N ILE A 13 1.99 -8.38 2.42
CA ILE A 13 1.46 -7.06 2.74
C ILE A 13 2.58 -6.04 2.57
N TYR A 14 2.36 -5.06 1.70
CA TYR A 14 3.22 -3.89 1.56
C TYR A 14 2.79 -2.82 2.56
N GLU A 15 3.68 -2.46 3.49
CA GLU A 15 3.49 -1.33 4.40
C GLU A 15 4.12 -0.06 3.81
N LEU A 16 3.34 1.02 3.80
CA LEU A 16 3.77 2.35 3.40
C LEU A 16 3.55 3.32 4.56
N THR A 17 4.62 3.94 5.03
CA THR A 17 4.55 5.03 6.02
C THR A 17 4.75 6.36 5.31
N THR A 18 3.74 7.23 5.35
CA THR A 18 3.76 8.56 4.72
C THR A 18 3.27 9.63 5.69
N PRO A 19 3.73 10.89 5.57
CA PRO A 19 3.25 11.97 6.43
C PRO A 19 1.83 12.45 6.10
N PHE A 20 1.25 11.97 5.00
CA PHE A 20 -0.10 12.26 4.55
C PHE A 20 -0.82 10.99 4.09
N LEU A 21 -2.15 11.04 4.01
CA LEU A 21 -2.96 9.94 3.48
C LEU A 21 -2.70 9.77 1.97
N PRO A 22 -2.19 8.61 1.50
CA PRO A 22 -1.87 8.41 0.09
C PRO A 22 -3.13 8.02 -0.72
N ALA A 23 -4.17 8.86 -0.68
CA ALA A 23 -5.45 8.61 -1.35
C ALA A 23 -5.34 8.24 -2.84
N PRO A 24 -4.49 8.90 -3.66
CA PRO A 24 -4.31 8.51 -5.06
C PRO A 24 -3.75 7.10 -5.23
N LEU A 25 -2.84 6.69 -4.33
CA LEU A 25 -2.25 5.36 -4.37
C LEU A 25 -3.27 4.30 -3.98
N ILE A 26 -4.05 4.55 -2.92
CA ILE A 26 -5.15 3.67 -2.46
C ILE A 26 -6.13 3.40 -3.61
N ASP A 27 -6.56 4.42 -4.34
CA ASP A 27 -7.44 4.26 -5.49
C ASP A 27 -6.78 3.45 -6.63
N ALA A 28 -5.51 3.75 -6.92
CA ALA A 28 -4.76 3.05 -7.97
C ALA A 28 -4.57 1.56 -7.68
N VAL A 29 -4.29 1.18 -6.43
CA VAL A 29 -4.12 -0.24 -6.06
C VAL A 29 -5.46 -0.98 -5.99
N LYS A 30 -6.54 -0.33 -5.51
CA LYS A 30 -7.89 -0.92 -5.53
C LYS A 30 -8.35 -1.25 -6.95
N LYS A 31 -8.09 -0.36 -7.91
CA LYS A 31 -8.36 -0.60 -9.35
C LYS A 31 -7.58 -1.77 -9.93
N LYS A 32 -6.44 -2.13 -9.33
CA LYS A 32 -5.63 -3.28 -9.74
C LYS A 32 -6.02 -4.58 -9.03
N GLY A 33 -7.08 -4.58 -8.20
CA GLY A 33 -7.54 -5.75 -7.47
C GLY A 33 -6.79 -6.03 -6.17
N PHE A 34 -6.19 -5.01 -5.56
CA PHE A 34 -5.52 -5.12 -4.26
C PHE A 34 -6.41 -4.56 -3.16
N ALA A 35 -6.38 -5.20 -1.98
CA ALA A 35 -6.93 -4.65 -0.76
C ALA A 35 -6.02 -3.51 -0.26
N ALA A 36 -6.63 -2.44 0.23
CA ALA A 36 -5.92 -1.27 0.74
C ALA A 36 -6.55 -0.79 2.05
N TRP A 37 -5.74 -0.68 3.09
CA TRP A 37 -6.13 -0.21 4.41
C TRP A 37 -5.17 0.88 4.87
N SER A 38 -5.68 1.97 5.45
CA SER A 38 -4.84 3.07 5.95
C SER A 38 -5.28 3.48 7.34
N LEU A 39 -4.31 3.69 8.21
CA LEU A 39 -4.46 4.13 9.59
C LEU A 39 -3.64 5.41 9.79
N GLN A 40 -4.23 6.38 10.48
CA GLN A 40 -3.49 7.51 11.02
C GLN A 40 -2.95 7.13 12.40
N GLU A 41 -1.64 6.93 12.51
CA GLU A 41 -1.00 6.61 13.79
C GLU A 41 -0.71 7.88 14.60
N GLN A 42 -0.36 8.98 13.92
CA GLN A 42 -0.07 10.28 14.53
C GLN A 42 -0.53 11.42 13.60
N ALA A 43 -0.45 12.66 14.07
CA ALA A 43 -0.88 13.84 13.31
C ALA A 43 -0.24 13.93 11.91
N ASP A 44 1.04 13.54 11.79
CA ASP A 44 1.83 13.56 10.54
C ASP A 44 2.36 12.16 10.18
N LEU A 45 1.62 11.10 10.55
CA LEU A 45 2.05 9.73 10.27
C LEU A 45 0.86 8.85 9.89
N TYR A 46 0.84 8.45 8.63
CA TYR A 46 -0.11 7.49 8.07
C TYR A 46 0.61 6.20 7.72
N ARG A 47 0.09 5.09 8.24
CA ARG A 47 0.49 3.74 7.82
C ARG A 47 -0.57 3.16 6.91
N SER A 48 -0.17 2.81 5.70
CA SER A 48 -1.04 2.18 4.71
C SER A 48 -0.52 0.78 4.39
N TYR A 49 -1.44 -0.17 4.33
CA TYR A 49 -1.21 -1.58 4.10
C TYR A 49 -1.90 -1.95 2.80
N PHE A 50 -1.14 -2.51 1.86
CA PHE A 50 -1.66 -3.01 0.60
C PHE A 50 -1.40 -4.50 0.50
N CYS A 51 -2.44 -5.28 0.24
CA CYS A 51 -2.32 -6.73 0.09
C CYS A 51 -2.91 -7.14 -1.26
N LYS A 52 -2.23 -8.06 -1.94
CA LYS A 52 -2.78 -8.68 -3.13
C LYS A 52 -3.68 -9.83 -2.70
N GLU A 53 -4.97 -9.74 -3.03
CA GLU A 53 -5.91 -10.85 -2.91
C GLU A 53 -5.62 -11.94 -3.95
#